data_AF-A0A395HKX3-F1
#
_entry.id   AF-A0A395HKX3-F1
#
_cell.length_a   1.000
_cell.length_b   1.000
_cell.length_c   1.000
_cell.angle_alpha   90.00
_cell.angle_beta   90.00
_cell.angle_gamma   90.00
#
_symmetry.space_group_name_H-M   'P 1'
#
loop_
_entity.id
_entity.type
_entity.pdbx_description
1 polymer ?
#
loop_
_entity_poly.entity_id
_entity_poly.type
_entity_poly.pdbx_seq_one_letter_code
_entity_poly.pdbx_strand_id
1 'polypeptide(L)'
;MFLTAQVPHVKVTMYHEVEADPDLLLRGELLVVASTMHSLLCDDRFFDHVTIPVMLFSVVPPSHLRILIAILDGSPAYHFQIESFLMLARHTRDVGSDDAVHGLRY
;
A
#
# COMPACT_ATOMS: atom_id res chain seq x y z
N MET A 1 4.10 30.57 -18.58
CA MET A 1 3.75 29.33 -19.31
C MET A 1 3.88 28.20 -18.32
N PHE A 2 2.77 27.75 -17.71
CA PHE A 2 2.79 26.66 -16.75
C PHE A 2 2.86 25.35 -17.55
N LEU A 3 4.08 24.84 -17.73
CA LEU A 3 4.28 23.44 -18.09
C LEU A 3 3.54 22.60 -17.05
N THR A 4 2.79 21.61 -17.52
CA THR A 4 2.03 20.66 -16.69
C THR A 4 2.88 20.25 -15.50
N ALA A 5 2.56 20.75 -14.31
CA ALA A 5 3.26 20.38 -13.09
C ALA A 5 3.07 18.88 -12.90
N GLN A 6 4.06 18.10 -13.31
CA GLN A 6 4.07 16.66 -13.18
C GLN A 6 4.25 16.40 -11.69
N VAL A 7 3.13 16.34 -10.95
CA VAL A 7 3.17 16.14 -9.51
C VAL A 7 3.89 14.81 -9.28
N PRO A 8 5.07 14.80 -8.63
CA PRO A 8 5.83 13.59 -8.43
C PRO A 8 5.05 12.70 -7.46
N HIS A 9 4.41 11.67 -8.00
CA HIS A 9 3.73 10.66 -7.22
C HIS A 9 4.52 9.36 -7.31
N VAL A 10 4.83 8.77 -6.17
CA VAL A 10 5.54 7.49 -6.12
C VAL A 10 4.59 6.40 -5.71
N LYS A 11 4.60 5.30 -6.46
CA LYS A 11 3.85 4.08 -6.17
C LYS A 11 4.84 2.98 -5.82
N VAL A 12 4.64 2.35 -4.67
CA VAL A 12 5.45 1.24 -4.17
C VAL A 12 4.54 0.04 -3.94
N THR A 13 5.04 -1.17 -4.16
CA THR A 13 4.31 -2.40 -3.87
C THR A 13 5.14 -3.26 -2.94
N MET A 14 4.50 -3.81 -1.91
CA MET A 14 5.11 -4.68 -0.92
C MET A 14 4.23 -5.91 -0.70
N TYR A 15 4.89 -7.07 -0.60
CA TYR A 15 4.26 -8.35 -0.30
C TYR A 15 4.74 -8.82 1.07
N HIS A 16 3.80 -9.26 1.90
CA HIS A 16 4.07 -9.82 3.21
C HIS A 16 3.78 -11.32 3.20
N GLU A 17 4.63 -12.11 3.85
CA GLU A 17 4.45 -13.56 4.00
C GLU A 17 3.76 -13.93 5.32
N VAL A 18 3.58 -12.96 6.22
CA VAL A 18 3.06 -13.16 7.57
C VAL A 18 1.72 -12.45 7.71
N GLU A 19 0.79 -13.09 8.40
CA GLU A 19 -0.49 -12.47 8.78
C GLU A 19 -0.24 -11.23 9.63
N ALA A 20 -1.07 -10.21 9.43
CA ALA A 20 -1.06 -9.01 10.24
C ALA A 20 -2.47 -8.65 10.69
N ASP A 21 -2.52 -7.90 11.79
CA ASP A 21 -3.73 -7.20 12.19
C ASP A 21 -4.08 -6.16 11.09
N PRO A 22 -5.28 -6.23 10.49
CA PRO A 22 -5.69 -5.31 9.42
C PRO A 22 -5.74 -3.85 9.89
N ASP A 23 -5.96 -3.61 11.19
CA ASP A 23 -6.09 -2.28 11.78
C ASP A 23 -4.72 -1.67 12.17
N LEU A 24 -3.65 -2.47 12.15
CA LEU A 24 -2.31 -2.03 12.51
C LEU A 24 -1.38 -1.96 11.29
N LEU A 25 -0.60 -0.88 11.24
CA LEU A 25 0.49 -0.74 10.27
C LEU A 25 1.64 -1.66 10.64
N LEU A 26 2.15 -2.37 9.63
CA LEU A 26 3.35 -3.18 9.77
C LEU A 26 4.58 -2.27 9.81
N ARG A 27 5.57 -2.68 10.59
CA ARG A 27 6.88 -1.99 10.62
C ARG A 27 7.50 -1.91 9.23
N GLY A 28 7.34 -2.97 8.41
CA GLY A 28 7.82 -2.99 7.02
C GLY A 28 7.17 -1.91 6.16
N GLU A 29 5.85 -1.74 6.27
CA GLU A 29 5.10 -0.71 5.54
C GLU A 29 5.57 0.71 5.93
N LEU A 30 5.71 0.96 7.24
CA LEU A 30 6.20 2.24 7.76
C LEU A 30 7.62 2.54 7.27
N LEU A 31 8.51 1.55 7.31
CA LEU A 31 9.90 1.72 6.87
C LEU A 31 9.97 2.02 5.37
N VAL A 32 9.19 1.32 4.55
CA VAL A 32 9.14 1.55 3.10
C VAL A 32 8.61 2.94 2.76
N VAL A 33 7.54 3.38 3.44
CA VAL A 33 7.01 4.74 3.29
C VAL A 33 8.07 5.76 3.67
N ALA A 34 8.66 5.64 4.86
CA ALA A 34 9.66 6.58 5.36
C ALA A 34 10.92 6.62 4.48
N SER A 35 11.44 5.46 4.04
CA SER A 35 12.61 5.39 3.17
C SER A 35 12.33 6.01 1.80
N THR A 36 11.14 5.78 1.26
CA THR A 36 10.73 6.37 -0.02
C THR A 36 10.62 7.88 0.09
N MET A 37 9.94 8.38 1.13
CA MET A 37 9.84 9.82 1.40
C MET A 37 11.21 10.46 1.60
N HIS A 38 12.09 9.85 2.40
CA HIS A 38 13.45 10.33 2.60
C HIS A 38 14.23 10.38 1.28
N SER A 39 14.13 9.35 0.44
CA SER A 39 14.81 9.32 -0.86
C SER A 39 14.34 10.44 -1.78
N LEU A 40 13.05 10.77 -1.74
CA LEU A 40 12.48 11.87 -2.53
C LEU A 40 12.91 13.24 -2.01
N LEU A 41 13.01 13.40 -0.69
CA LEU A 41 13.52 14.64 -0.07
C LEU A 41 15.00 14.89 -0.35
N CYS A 42 15.80 13.84 -0.50
CA CYS A 42 17.22 13.94 -0.84
C CYS A 42 17.48 14.12 -2.34
N ASP A 43 16.44 14.12 -3.18
CA ASP A 43 16.58 14.27 -4.63
C ASP A 43 16.26 15.70 -5.04
N ASP A 44 17.26 16.39 -5.57
CA ASP A 44 17.18 17.81 -5.98
C ASP A 44 16.04 18.07 -6.97
N ARG A 45 15.59 17.06 -7.73
CA ARG A 45 14.47 17.18 -8.68
C ARG A 45 13.13 17.34 -7.98
N PHE A 46 13.01 16.92 -6.72
CA PHE A 46 11.78 16.99 -5.95
C PHE A 46 11.81 18.00 -4.80
N PHE A 47 12.93 18.71 -4.63
CA PHE A 47 13.08 19.75 -3.60
C PHE A 47 12.04 20.87 -3.70
N ASP A 48 11.64 21.25 -4.92
CA ASP A 48 10.62 22.28 -5.16
C ASP A 48 9.18 21.77 -4.95
N HIS A 49 9.00 20.46 -4.75
CA HIS A 49 7.69 19.85 -4.56
C HIS A 49 7.39 19.68 -3.07
N VAL A 50 6.72 20.70 -2.52
CA VAL A 50 6.26 20.80 -1.12
C VAL A 50 5.32 19.65 -0.70
N THR A 51 4.74 18.93 -1.67
CA THR A 51 3.82 17.83 -1.41
C THR A 51 4.12 16.67 -2.35
N ILE A 52 4.68 15.60 -1.80
CA ILE A 52 5.03 14.38 -2.54
C ILE A 52 4.23 13.22 -1.94
N PRO A 53 3.13 12.80 -2.58
CA PRO A 53 2.37 11.65 -2.10
C PRO A 53 3.13 10.34 -2.41
N VAL A 54 3.27 9.50 -1.38
CA VAL A 54 3.74 8.11 -1.51
C VAL A 54 2.54 7.19 -1.34
N MET A 55 2.31 6.33 -2.33
CA MET A 55 1.24 5.33 -2.32
C MET A 55 1.86 3.94 -2.22
N LEU A 56 1.63 3.24 -1.11
CA LEU A 56 2.08 1.87 -0.89
C LEU A 56 0.91 0.90 -1.07
N PHE A 57 1.03 0.01 -2.04
CA PHE A 57 0.19 -1.18 -2.20
C PHE A 57 0.78 -2.30 -1.35
N SER A 58 0.16 -2.58 -0.20
CA SER A 58 0.59 -3.63 0.72
C SER A 58 -0.32 -4.83 0.61
N VAL A 59 0.24 -5.97 0.21
CA VAL A 59 -0.45 -7.25 0.13
C VAL A 59 -0.14 -8.03 1.40
N VAL A 60 -1.17 -8.29 2.21
CA VAL A 60 -1.04 -8.96 3.52
C VAL A 60 -1.98 -10.18 3.59
N PRO A 61 -1.46 -11.38 3.92
CA PRO A 61 -2.26 -12.57 4.18
C PRO A 61 -3.22 -12.38 5.38
N PRO A 62 -4.39 -13.03 5.42
CA PRO A 62 -4.87 -14.03 4.45
C PRO A 62 -5.56 -13.47 3.20
N SER A 63 -6.03 -12.22 3.13
CA SER A 63 -6.75 -11.70 1.93
C SER A 63 -6.98 -10.18 1.90
N HIS A 64 -5.95 -9.35 2.07
CA HIS A 64 -6.15 -7.90 1.96
C HIS A 64 -5.02 -7.20 1.21
N LEU A 65 -5.37 -6.61 0.07
CA LEU A 65 -4.59 -5.50 -0.48
C LEU A 65 -5.03 -4.26 0.30
N ARG A 66 -4.12 -3.58 0.98
CA ARG A 66 -4.38 -2.23 1.50
C ARG A 66 -3.53 -1.21 0.79
N ILE A 67 -4.12 -0.04 0.55
CA ILE A 67 -3.42 1.11 0.02
C ILE A 67 -3.13 2.04 1.19
N LEU A 68 -1.85 2.31 1.43
CA LEU A 68 -1.41 3.34 2.36
C LEU A 68 -1.02 4.57 1.54
N ILE A 69 -1.64 5.71 1.82
CA ILE A 69 -1.28 6.99 1.21
C ILE A 69 -0.61 7.82 2.29
N ALA A 70 0.66 8.13 2.06
CA ALA A 70 1.45 8.97 2.92
C ALA A 70 1.70 10.32 2.24
N ILE A 71 1.32 11.41 2.91
CA ILE A 71 1.51 12.78 2.40
C ILE A 71 2.45 13.50 3.34
N LEU A 72 3.58 13.97 2.82
CA LEU A 72 4.45 14.87 3.54
C LEU A 72 3.82 16.27 3.54
N ASP A 73 3.54 16.80 4.73
CA ASP A 73 3.29 18.23 4.85
C ASP A 73 4.65 18.92 4.73
N GLY A 74 4.75 19.98 3.92
CA GLY A 74 6.02 20.68 3.71
C GLY A 74 6.55 21.42 4.95
N SER A 75 6.19 20.98 6.16
CA SER A 75 6.66 21.54 7.40
C SER A 75 8.13 21.18 7.65
N PRO A 76 8.88 22.05 8.34
CA PRO A 76 10.28 21.78 8.71
C PRO A 76 10.41 20.61 9.71
N ALA A 77 9.31 20.13 10.27
CA ALA A 77 9.27 18.98 11.18
C ALA A 77 9.03 17.64 10.45
N TYR A 78 8.86 17.65 9.13
CA TYR A 78 8.65 16.46 8.30
C TYR A 78 7.52 15.57 8.81
N HIS A 79 6.39 16.17 9.17
CA HIS A 79 5.21 15.38 9.52
C HIS A 79 4.60 14.77 8.27
N PHE A 80 4.20 13.51 8.38
CA PHE A 80 3.43 12.86 7.32
C PHE A 80 2.22 12.16 7.90
N GLN A 81 1.12 12.21 7.16
CA GLN A 81 -0.13 11.54 7.50
C GLN A 81 -0.25 10.29 6.65
N ILE A 82 -0.61 9.16 7.26
CA ILE A 82 -0.90 7.90 6.56
C ILE A 82 -2.38 7.60 6.68
N GLU A 83 -3.03 7.48 5.52
CA GLU A 83 -4.40 6.96 5.41
C GLU A 83 -4.37 5.56 4.83
N SER A 84 -5.10 4.63 5.46
CA SER A 84 -5.20 3.23 5.04
C SER A 84 -6.55 2.95 4.41
N PHE A 85 -6.55 2.41 3.20
CA PHE A 85 -7.74 1.96 2.49
C PHE A 85 -7.65 0.45 2.28
N LEU A 86 -8.47 -0.30 3.02
CA LEU A 86 -8.56 -1.74 2.88
C LEU A 86 -9.35 -2.08 1.61
N MET A 87 -8.68 -2.74 0.67
CA MET A 87 -9.33 -3.28 -0.53
C MET A 87 -9.59 -4.77 -0.29
N LEU A 88 -10.82 -5.08 0.12
CA LEU A 88 -11.29 -6.46 0.20
C LEU A 88 -11.30 -7.05 -1.21
N ALA A 89 -10.39 -7.99 -1.47
CA ALA A 89 -10.51 -8.84 -2.65
C ALA A 89 -11.78 -9.68 -2.45
N ARG A 90 -12.82 -9.43 -3.25
CA ARG A 90 -14.01 -10.30 -3.26
C ARG A 90 -13.54 -11.72 -3.51
N HIS A 91 -13.71 -12.59 -2.51
CA HIS A 91 -13.58 -14.02 -2.68
C HIS A 91 -14.67 -14.43 -3.67
N THR A 92 -14.32 -14.63 -4.94
CA THR A 92 -15.19 -15.35 -5.89
C THR A 92 -15.20 -16.81 -5.42
N ARG A 93 -16.12 -17.14 -4.51
CA ARG A 93 -16.58 -18.52 -4.36
C ARG A 93 -17.58 -18.74 -5.47
N ASP A 94 -17.12 -19.38 -6.54
CA ASP A 94 -18.01 -20.06 -7.46
C ASP A 94 -17.29 -21.30 -8.01
N VAL A 95 -17.43 -22.40 -7.28
CA VAL A 95 -17.62 -23.73 -7.87
C VAL A 95 -18.61 -24.44 -6.95
N GLY A 96 -19.84 -24.57 -7.42
CA GLY A 96 -20.85 -25.43 -6.80
C GLY A 96 -20.30 -26.85 -6.69
N SER A 97 -20.18 -27.33 -5.45
CA SER A 97 -20.07 -28.75 -5.17
C SER A 97 -21.48 -29.32 -5.24
N ASP A 98 -21.89 -29.63 -6.46
CA ASP A 98 -23.07 -30.43 -6.72
C ASP A 98 -22.87 -31.83 -6.11
N ASP A 99 -23.94 -32.33 -5.51
CA ASP A 99 -24.04 -33.66 -4.95
C ASP A 99 -23.68 -34.71 -6.01
N ALA A 100 -22.51 -35.34 -5.86
CA ALA A 100 -22.19 -36.57 -6.58
C ALA A 100 -21.48 -37.58 -5.67
N VAL A 101 -22.32 -38.29 -4.90
CA VAL A 101 -22.31 -39.75 -4.78
C VAL A 101 -21.01 -40.41 -4.26
N HIS A 102 -21.05 -40.72 -2.97
CA HIS A 102 -20.96 -42.09 -2.42
C HIS A 102 -20.17 -43.17 -3.20
N GLY A 103 -19.11 -43.69 -2.56
CA GLY A 103 -18.47 -45.00 -2.84
C GLY A 103 -17.11 -44.87 -3.52
N LEU A 104 -16.00 -45.46 -3.07
CA LEU A 104 -15.72 -46.69 -2.31
C LEU A 104 -14.30 -46.52 -1.72
N ARG A 105 -14.03 -46.77 -0.43
CA ARG A 105 -13.32 -47.97 0.11
C ARG A 105 -12.56 -48.76 -0.98
N TYR A 106 -11.24 -48.96 -0.99
CA TYR A 106 -10.17 -49.02 0.01
C TYR A 106 -8.93 -48.32 -0.54
#